data_AF-A0A834FFV2-F1
#
_entry.id   AF-A0A834FFV2-F1
#
_cell.length_a   1.000
_cell.length_b   1.000
_cell.length_c   1.000
_cell.angle_alpha   90.00
_cell.angle_beta   90.00
_cell.angle_gamma   90.00
#
_symmetry.space_group_name_H-M   'P 1'
#
loop_
_entity.id
_entity.type
_entity.pdbx_description
1 polymer ?
#
loop_
_entity_poly.entity_id
_entity_poly.type
_entity_poly.pdbx_seq_one_letter_code
_entity_poly.pdbx_strand_id
1 'polypeptide(L)'
;MSMVLFASVVRVGDGLPLSASTDYEMEKELQETKRHLKGLSRKLNQFPDRCTLKSGPYNVNFTSSLGVGYLMVCTANYPNVLAFCFLDELQKEFIVTYDPKRISSAVRPYSFIEFDTFIQKTKQRYNNPRSLSTKINLADMQTEIKLRPPYQLSPEDLQAINGFSVHTPSKYKGIAPTQMLEPVTLPGVISCVLSVLCGGLNLLRGVHAIESVLQVKNAPKQTKK
;
A
#
# COMPACT_ATOMS: atom_id res chain seq x y z
N MET A 1 -8.21 -26.46 -15.56
CA MET A 1 -6.77 -26.54 -15.26
C MET A 1 -6.41 -25.41 -14.30
N SER A 2 -5.32 -25.55 -13.54
CA SER A 2 -4.84 -24.51 -12.63
C SER A 2 -4.07 -23.44 -13.41
N MET A 3 -4.53 -22.19 -13.43
CA MET A 3 -3.91 -21.14 -14.24
C MET A 3 -4.08 -19.73 -13.68
N VAL A 4 -3.08 -18.89 -13.95
CA VAL A 4 -3.13 -17.43 -13.90
C VAL A 4 -3.86 -16.92 -15.14
N LEU A 5 -4.89 -16.11 -14.92
CA LEU A 5 -5.79 -15.61 -15.95
C LEU A 5 -5.46 -14.17 -16.31
N PHE A 6 -5.25 -13.32 -15.30
CA PHE A 6 -5.04 -11.90 -15.46
C PHE A 6 -4.07 -11.37 -14.42
N ALA A 7 -3.31 -10.32 -14.75
CA ALA A 7 -2.52 -9.60 -13.79
C ALA A 7 -2.53 -8.09 -14.08
N SER A 8 -2.39 -7.29 -13.02
CA SER A 8 -2.42 -5.83 -13.10
C SER A 8 -1.48 -5.22 -12.07
N VAL A 9 -0.86 -4.11 -12.45
CA VAL A 9 -0.04 -3.27 -11.60
C VAL A 9 -0.74 -1.93 -11.47
N VAL A 10 -0.99 -1.48 -10.25
CA VAL A 10 -1.74 -0.27 -9.96
C VAL A 10 -1.02 0.58 -8.92
N ARG A 11 -1.30 1.88 -8.89
CA ARG A 11 -0.87 2.73 -7.77
C ARG A 11 -1.83 2.58 -6.59
N VAL A 12 -1.28 2.38 -5.40
CA VAL A 12 -2.08 2.09 -4.18
C VAL A 12 -2.90 3.29 -3.72
N GLY A 13 -2.39 4.52 -3.92
CA GLY A 13 -3.02 5.73 -3.40
C GLY A 13 -4.40 6.02 -3.99
N ASP A 14 -4.59 5.75 -5.28
CA ASP A 14 -5.79 6.11 -6.04
C ASP A 14 -6.33 4.96 -6.91
N GLY A 15 -5.64 3.82 -6.94
CA GLY A 15 -5.98 2.70 -7.80
C GLY A 15 -5.71 2.95 -9.28
N LEU A 16 -4.87 3.94 -9.64
CA LEU A 16 -4.53 4.24 -11.02
C LEU A 16 -3.88 3.01 -11.68
N PRO A 17 -4.44 2.47 -12.79
CA PRO A 17 -3.82 1.37 -13.52
C PRO A 17 -2.49 1.84 -14.12
N LEU A 18 -1.40 1.14 -13.81
CA LEU A 18 -0.06 1.42 -14.32
C LEU A 18 0.27 0.52 -15.52
N SER A 19 -0.06 -0.76 -15.41
CA SER A 19 0.05 -1.77 -16.47
C SER A 19 -0.89 -2.95 -16.19
N ALA A 20 -1.25 -3.74 -17.20
CA ALA A 20 -2.06 -4.94 -17.02
C ALA A 20 -1.86 -5.91 -18.20
N SER A 21 -2.15 -7.20 -17.97
CA SER A 21 -2.13 -8.19 -19.03
C SER A 21 -3.26 -7.97 -20.03
N THR A 22 -2.93 -7.89 -21.31
CA THR A 22 -3.94 -7.82 -22.38
C THR A 22 -4.41 -9.22 -22.77
N ASP A 23 -5.60 -9.62 -22.32
CA ASP A 23 -6.16 -10.94 -22.59
C ASP A 23 -7.57 -10.81 -23.21
N TYR A 24 -7.78 -11.47 -24.34
CA TYR A 24 -9.10 -11.60 -24.97
C TYR A 24 -9.91 -12.67 -24.22
N GLU A 25 -10.76 -12.23 -23.30
CA GLU A 25 -11.54 -13.14 -22.45
C GLU A 25 -13.03 -13.03 -22.75
N MET A 26 -13.63 -14.13 -23.21
CA MET A 26 -15.07 -14.24 -23.48
C MET A 26 -15.89 -14.62 -22.25
N GLU A 27 -15.25 -15.13 -21.18
CA GLU A 27 -15.95 -15.65 -20.01
C GLU A 27 -16.50 -14.51 -19.13
N LYS A 28 -17.83 -14.47 -18.99
CA LYS A 28 -18.55 -13.40 -18.29
C LYS A 28 -18.13 -13.28 -16.82
N GLU A 29 -17.95 -14.41 -16.14
CA GLU A 29 -17.58 -14.43 -14.72
C GLU A 29 -16.20 -13.82 -14.48
N LEU A 30 -15.23 -14.11 -15.36
CA LEU A 30 -13.89 -13.51 -15.29
C LEU A 30 -13.95 -12.00 -15.50
N GLN A 31 -14.81 -11.51 -16.40
CA GLN A 31 -15.02 -10.07 -16.61
C GLN A 31 -15.61 -9.41 -15.36
N GLU A 32 -16.54 -10.07 -14.67
CA GLU A 32 -17.09 -9.60 -13.39
C GLU A 32 -16.02 -9.56 -12.30
N THR A 33 -15.18 -10.60 -12.19
CA THR A 33 -14.05 -10.61 -11.26
C THR A 33 -13.05 -9.48 -11.56
N LYS A 34 -12.74 -9.20 -12.84
CA LYS A 34 -11.90 -8.05 -13.24
C LYS A 34 -12.54 -6.72 -12.86
N ARG A 35 -13.87 -6.59 -12.97
CA ARG A 35 -14.61 -5.40 -12.51
C ARG A 35 -14.50 -5.22 -11.00
N HIS A 36 -14.64 -6.29 -10.22
CA HIS A 36 -14.43 -6.27 -8.77
C HIS A 36 -12.99 -5.89 -8.41
N LEU A 37 -12.00 -6.43 -9.13
CA LEU A 37 -10.58 -6.09 -8.98
C LEU A 37 -10.33 -4.59 -9.21
N LYS A 38 -10.98 -3.96 -10.18
CA LYS A 38 -10.91 -2.50 -10.40
C LYS A 38 -11.54 -1.69 -9.26
N GLY A 39 -12.57 -2.24 -8.59
CA GLY A 39 -13.12 -1.64 -7.38
C GLY A 39 -12.15 -1.75 -6.21
N LEU A 40 -11.59 -2.94 -6.01
CA LEU A 40 -10.60 -3.26 -4.99
C LEU A 40 -9.34 -2.41 -5.12
N SER A 41 -8.85 -2.16 -6.35
CA SER A 41 -7.62 -1.40 -6.60
C SER A 41 -7.64 0.02 -5.99
N ARG A 42 -8.82 0.63 -5.87
CA ARG A 42 -9.01 1.98 -5.28
C ARG A 42 -8.94 2.00 -3.75
N LYS A 43 -9.00 0.83 -3.11
CA LYS A 43 -9.02 0.69 -1.64
C LYS A 43 -7.83 -0.13 -1.12
N LEU A 44 -6.82 -0.38 -1.95
CA LEU A 44 -5.65 -1.19 -1.55
C LEU A 44 -4.93 -0.63 -0.33
N ASN A 45 -4.98 0.69 -0.12
CA ASN A 45 -4.42 1.35 1.06
C ASN A 45 -5.15 1.00 2.38
N GLN A 46 -6.32 0.36 2.33
CA GLN A 46 -7.10 -0.05 3.51
C GLN A 46 -6.80 -1.49 3.94
N PHE A 47 -6.03 -2.23 3.13
CA PHE A 47 -5.74 -3.64 3.35
C PHE A 47 -4.26 -3.88 3.65
N PRO A 48 -3.92 -5.01 4.29
CA PRO A 48 -2.54 -5.44 4.44
C PRO A 48 -1.80 -5.59 3.10
N ASP A 49 -0.48 -5.65 3.19
CA ASP A 49 0.46 -5.80 2.07
C ASP A 49 0.31 -7.12 1.33
N ARG A 50 -0.38 -8.12 1.88
CA ARG A 50 -0.61 -9.43 1.27
C ARG A 50 -2.01 -9.94 1.54
N CYS A 51 -2.80 -10.11 0.49
CA CYS A 51 -4.20 -10.52 0.61
C CYS A 51 -4.62 -11.53 -0.46
N THR A 52 -5.64 -12.31 -0.13
CA THR A 52 -6.36 -13.20 -1.04
C THR A 52 -7.86 -12.97 -0.88
N LEU A 53 -8.55 -12.86 -1.99
CA LEU A 53 -10.00 -12.79 -2.09
C LEU A 53 -10.49 -13.98 -2.90
N LYS A 54 -11.40 -14.77 -2.35
CA LYS A 54 -12.07 -15.85 -3.07
C LYS A 54 -13.31 -15.30 -3.78
N SER A 55 -13.40 -15.50 -5.09
CA SER A 55 -14.47 -14.98 -5.94
C SER A 55 -15.01 -16.11 -6.83
N GLY A 56 -15.82 -17.00 -6.25
CA GLY A 56 -16.42 -18.13 -6.96
C GLY A 56 -15.36 -19.07 -7.54
N PRO A 57 -15.30 -19.26 -8.87
CA PRO A 57 -14.32 -20.13 -9.51
C PRO A 57 -12.92 -19.52 -9.61
N TYR A 58 -12.75 -18.27 -9.19
CA TYR A 58 -11.48 -17.55 -9.23
C TYR A 58 -11.02 -17.09 -7.85
N ASN A 59 -9.70 -16.90 -7.72
CA ASN A 59 -9.09 -16.20 -6.61
C ASN A 59 -8.42 -14.93 -7.14
N VAL A 60 -8.57 -13.84 -6.40
CA VAL A 60 -7.82 -12.60 -6.58
C VAL A 60 -6.75 -12.56 -5.49
N ASN A 61 -5.47 -12.55 -5.88
CA ASN A 61 -4.37 -12.39 -4.94
C ASN A 61 -3.69 -11.06 -5.22
N PHE A 62 -3.25 -10.36 -4.18
CA PHE A 62 -2.44 -9.16 -4.37
C PHE A 62 -1.39 -8.98 -3.30
N THR A 63 -0.34 -8.27 -3.67
CA THR A 63 0.63 -7.68 -2.76
C THR A 63 0.75 -6.18 -2.99
N SER A 64 1.12 -5.41 -1.96
CA SER A 64 1.40 -3.98 -2.10
C SER A 64 2.74 -3.63 -1.45
N SER A 65 3.53 -2.82 -2.15
CA SER A 65 4.85 -2.38 -1.70
C SER A 65 5.23 -1.08 -2.39
N LEU A 66 5.87 -0.16 -1.65
CA LEU A 66 6.37 1.13 -2.17
C LEU A 66 5.29 1.95 -2.92
N GLY A 67 4.04 1.89 -2.47
CA GLY A 67 2.92 2.61 -3.08
C GLY A 67 2.41 1.99 -4.40
N VAL A 68 2.86 0.79 -4.75
CA VAL A 68 2.44 0.02 -5.92
C VAL A 68 1.77 -1.28 -5.48
N GLY A 69 0.64 -1.61 -6.10
CA GLY A 69 -0.10 -2.84 -5.88
C GLY A 69 0.04 -3.77 -7.08
N TYR A 70 0.33 -5.03 -6.82
CA TYR A 70 0.46 -6.10 -7.81
C TYR A 70 -0.69 -7.06 -7.59
N LEU A 71 -1.59 -7.18 -8.56
CA LEU A 71 -2.79 -7.98 -8.46
C LEU A 71 -2.77 -9.08 -9.53
N MET A 72 -3.32 -10.23 -9.18
CA MET A 72 -3.54 -11.33 -10.10
C MET A 72 -4.91 -11.95 -9.90
N VAL A 73 -5.47 -12.49 -10.98
CA VAL A 73 -6.64 -13.38 -10.96
C VAL A 73 -6.18 -14.75 -11.45
N CYS A 74 -6.53 -15.79 -10.71
CA CYS A 74 -6.23 -17.17 -11.06
C CYS A 74 -7.43 -18.07 -10.76
N THR A 75 -7.41 -19.30 -11.25
CA THR A 75 -8.43 -20.30 -10.90
C THR A 75 -8.39 -20.63 -9.40
N ALA A 76 -9.53 -21.05 -8.83
CA ALA A 76 -9.68 -21.30 -7.40
C ALA A 76 -8.70 -22.36 -6.84
N ASN A 77 -8.27 -23.30 -7.71
CA ASN A 77 -7.30 -24.35 -7.38
C ASN A 77 -5.84 -23.97 -7.66
N TYR A 78 -5.54 -22.69 -7.93
CA TYR A 78 -4.17 -22.24 -8.13
C TYR A 78 -3.38 -22.21 -6.81
N PRO A 79 -2.19 -22.85 -6.74
CA PRO A 79 -1.44 -22.91 -5.49
C PRO A 79 -1.04 -21.52 -4.99
N ASN A 80 -1.39 -21.19 -3.75
CA ASN A 80 -1.08 -19.88 -3.15
C ASN A 80 0.42 -19.56 -3.19
N VAL A 81 1.29 -20.56 -2.97
CA VAL A 81 2.75 -20.37 -3.07
C VAL A 81 3.14 -19.85 -4.45
N LEU A 82 2.61 -20.44 -5.52
CA LEU A 82 2.88 -19.99 -6.88
C LEU A 82 2.26 -18.63 -7.18
N ALA A 83 1.11 -18.30 -6.58
CA ALA A 83 0.47 -17.00 -6.74
C ALA A 83 1.38 -15.89 -6.19
N PHE A 84 1.88 -16.05 -4.97
CA PHE A 84 2.75 -15.03 -4.37
C PHE A 84 4.17 -15.03 -4.95
N CYS A 85 4.69 -16.17 -5.45
CA CYS A 85 5.91 -16.16 -6.28
C CYS A 85 5.73 -15.33 -7.56
N PHE A 86 4.59 -15.49 -8.25
CA PHE A 86 4.29 -14.72 -9.45
C PHE A 86 4.25 -13.22 -9.16
N LEU A 87 3.54 -12.82 -8.08
CA LEU A 87 3.44 -11.41 -7.68
C LEU A 87 4.79 -10.82 -7.24
N ASP A 88 5.60 -11.59 -6.50
CA ASP A 88 6.94 -11.18 -6.09
C ASP A 88 7.87 -10.94 -7.29
N GLU A 89 7.77 -11.77 -8.34
CA GLU A 89 8.55 -11.56 -9.56
C GLU A 89 8.10 -10.32 -10.33
N LEU A 90 6.79 -10.06 -10.43
CA LEU A 90 6.28 -8.81 -11.00
C LEU A 90 6.78 -7.60 -10.20
N GLN A 91 6.74 -7.68 -8.87
CA GLN A 91 7.19 -6.60 -7.99
C GLN A 91 8.68 -6.29 -8.18
N LYS A 92 9.53 -7.31 -8.16
CA LYS A 92 10.98 -7.15 -8.33
C LYS A 92 11.32 -6.51 -9.66
N GLU A 93 10.74 -7.02 -10.76
CA GLU A 93 11.01 -6.47 -12.08
C GLU A 93 10.50 -5.03 -12.20
N PHE A 94 9.29 -4.74 -11.73
CA PHE A 94 8.70 -3.42 -11.86
C PHE A 94 9.51 -2.35 -11.11
N ILE A 95 9.96 -2.67 -9.89
CA ILE A 95 10.81 -1.79 -9.07
C ILE A 95 12.16 -1.53 -9.73
N VAL A 96 12.75 -2.54 -10.37
CA VAL A 96 14.04 -2.39 -11.08
C VAL A 96 13.88 -1.61 -12.38
N THR A 97 12.75 -1.76 -13.07
CA THR A 97 12.54 -1.19 -14.41
C THR A 97 12.14 0.28 -14.38
N TYR A 98 11.36 0.71 -13.39
CA TYR A 98 10.74 2.03 -13.39
C TYR A 98 11.09 2.88 -12.17
N ASP A 99 11.41 4.15 -12.42
CA ASP A 99 11.71 5.13 -11.37
C ASP A 99 10.47 5.40 -10.48
N PRO A 100 10.58 5.24 -9.14
CA PRO A 100 9.51 5.56 -8.19
C PRO A 100 8.91 6.96 -8.37
N LYS A 101 9.71 7.97 -8.73
CA LYS A 101 9.20 9.33 -8.93
C LYS A 101 8.23 9.37 -10.12
N ARG A 102 8.58 8.73 -11.23
CA ARG A 102 7.71 8.63 -12.43
C ARG A 102 6.41 7.90 -12.11
N ILE A 103 6.46 6.85 -11.28
CA ILE A 103 5.26 6.11 -10.84
C ILE A 103 4.34 7.02 -10.02
N SER A 104 4.90 7.75 -9.05
CA SER A 104 4.11 8.68 -8.22
C SER A 104 3.52 9.85 -8.99
N SER A 105 4.17 10.33 -10.05
CA SER A 105 3.72 11.47 -10.85
C SER A 105 2.82 11.09 -12.02
N ALA A 106 2.61 9.79 -12.28
CA ALA A 106 1.76 9.34 -13.39
C ALA A 106 0.30 9.80 -13.20
N VAL A 107 -0.31 10.29 -14.28
CA VAL A 107 -1.72 10.71 -14.29
C VAL A 107 -2.55 9.88 -15.27
N ARG A 108 -1.93 9.46 -16.38
CA ARG A 108 -2.60 8.69 -17.42
C ARG A 108 -2.72 7.22 -17.01
N PRO A 109 -3.91 6.60 -17.13
CA PRO A 109 -4.04 5.15 -17.01
C PRO A 109 -3.13 4.42 -18.01
N TYR A 110 -2.51 3.35 -17.55
CA TYR A 110 -1.57 2.52 -18.32
C TYR A 110 -0.33 3.27 -18.82
N SER A 111 0.19 4.22 -18.01
CA SER A 111 1.44 4.95 -18.32
C SER A 111 2.67 4.03 -18.48
N PHE A 112 2.59 2.78 -18.03
CA PHE A 112 3.66 1.78 -18.07
C PHE A 112 3.22 0.52 -18.85
N ILE A 113 2.45 0.72 -19.93
CA ILE A 113 1.88 -0.38 -20.73
C ILE A 113 2.92 -1.34 -21.31
N GLU A 114 4.15 -0.89 -21.54
CA GLU A 114 5.26 -1.73 -22.04
C GLU A 114 5.55 -2.94 -21.12
N PHE A 115 5.25 -2.80 -19.83
CA PHE A 115 5.40 -3.87 -18.84
C PHE A 115 4.49 -5.08 -19.10
N ASP A 116 3.42 -4.94 -19.90
CA ASP A 116 2.54 -6.05 -20.32
C ASP A 116 3.37 -7.21 -20.93
N THR A 117 4.42 -6.88 -21.70
CA THR A 117 5.31 -7.90 -22.28
C THR A 117 5.95 -8.79 -21.21
N PHE A 118 6.38 -8.19 -20.09
CA PHE A 118 6.95 -8.95 -18.97
C PHE A 118 5.87 -9.76 -18.26
N ILE A 119 4.71 -9.14 -17.99
CA ILE A 119 3.57 -9.81 -17.36
C ILE A 119 3.18 -11.06 -18.16
N GLN A 120 3.05 -10.97 -19.48
CA GLN A 120 2.65 -12.08 -20.35
C GLN A 120 3.69 -13.20 -20.37
N LYS A 121 4.98 -12.88 -20.49
CA LYS A 121 6.07 -13.88 -20.42
C LYS A 121 6.08 -14.62 -19.08
N THR A 122 5.92 -13.88 -17.98
CA THR A 122 5.87 -14.43 -16.64
C THR A 122 4.61 -15.29 -16.47
N LYS A 123 3.44 -14.81 -16.92
CA LYS A 123 2.18 -15.58 -16.88
C LYS A 123 2.29 -16.91 -17.63
N GLN A 124 2.85 -16.90 -18.84
CA GLN A 124 3.06 -18.10 -19.64
C GLN A 124 3.96 -19.12 -18.91
N ARG A 125 5.04 -18.66 -18.27
CA ARG A 125 5.92 -19.52 -17.48
C ARG A 125 5.19 -20.14 -16.29
N TYR A 126 4.44 -19.33 -15.54
CA TYR A 126 3.70 -19.82 -14.36
C TYR A 126 2.52 -20.74 -14.69
N ASN A 127 1.97 -20.64 -15.91
CA ASN A 127 0.95 -21.57 -16.40
C ASN A 127 1.53 -22.86 -16.99
N ASN A 128 2.85 -22.99 -17.11
CA ASN A 128 3.51 -24.18 -17.65
C ASN A 128 4.43 -24.84 -16.61
N PRO A 129 3.94 -25.88 -15.88
CA PRO A 129 4.69 -26.59 -14.83
C PRO A 129 6.12 -26.98 -15.19
N ARG A 130 6.39 -27.37 -16.45
CA ARG A 130 7.72 -27.81 -16.89
C ARG A 130 8.74 -26.67 -16.93
N SER A 131 8.28 -25.44 -17.09
CA SER A 131 9.14 -24.25 -17.21
C SER A 131 9.45 -23.57 -15.86
N LEU A 132 8.72 -23.91 -14.79
CA LEU A 132 8.91 -23.35 -13.45
C LEU A 132 10.07 -24.01 -12.67
N SER A 133 10.39 -25.28 -12.95
CA SER A 133 11.28 -26.15 -12.15
C SER A 133 12.72 -25.64 -11.98
N THR A 134 13.18 -24.68 -12.80
CA THR A 134 14.59 -24.28 -12.85
C THR A 134 14.88 -22.89 -12.25
N LYS A 135 13.86 -22.11 -11.85
CA LYS A 135 14.07 -20.68 -11.54
C LYS A 135 13.38 -20.11 -10.30
N ILE A 136 12.57 -20.90 -9.57
CA ILE A 136 11.73 -20.34 -8.50
C ILE A 136 12.17 -20.88 -7.15
N ASN A 137 12.40 -19.97 -6.21
CA ASN A 137 12.66 -20.31 -4.82
C ASN A 137 11.33 -20.59 -4.09
N LEU A 138 10.78 -21.78 -4.31
CA LEU A 138 9.52 -22.20 -3.69
C LEU A 138 9.64 -22.34 -2.16
N ALA A 139 10.80 -22.76 -1.67
CA ALA A 139 11.02 -23.08 -0.26
C ALA A 139 10.89 -21.82 0.62
N ASP A 140 11.50 -20.71 0.19
CA ASP A 140 11.44 -19.45 0.92
C ASP A 140 10.03 -18.88 0.91
N MET A 141 9.35 -18.85 -0.24
CA MET A 141 7.98 -18.37 -0.34
C MET A 141 7.01 -19.24 0.47
N GLN A 142 7.20 -20.56 0.47
CA GLN A 142 6.39 -21.46 1.27
C GLN A 142 6.59 -21.23 2.78
N THR A 143 7.81 -20.96 3.20
CA THR A 143 8.12 -20.62 4.59
C THR A 143 7.49 -19.28 4.96
N GLU A 144 7.63 -18.27 4.10
CA GLU A 144 7.04 -16.96 4.32
C GLU A 144 5.50 -17.03 4.43
N ILE A 145 4.82 -17.76 3.55
CA ILE A 145 3.36 -17.92 3.61
C ILE A 145 2.92 -18.66 4.89
N LYS A 146 3.71 -19.64 5.37
CA LYS A 146 3.41 -20.31 6.64
C LYS A 146 3.54 -19.36 7.83
N LEU A 147 4.57 -18.50 7.82
CA LEU A 147 4.82 -17.54 8.90
C LEU A 147 3.85 -16.35 8.84
N ARG A 148 3.49 -15.90 7.64
CA ARG A 148 2.61 -14.75 7.39
C ARG A 148 1.61 -15.10 6.28
N PRO A 149 0.50 -15.78 6.62
CA PRO A 149 -0.51 -16.13 5.63
C PRO A 149 -1.15 -14.86 5.05
N PRO A 150 -1.59 -14.91 3.77
CA PRO A 150 -2.30 -13.80 3.15
C PRO A 150 -3.62 -13.52 3.88
N TYR A 151 -3.90 -12.24 4.13
CA TYR A 151 -5.17 -11.82 4.72
C TYR A 151 -6.33 -12.21 3.80
N GLN A 152 -7.32 -12.93 4.32
CA GLN A 152 -8.49 -13.34 3.55
C GLN A 152 -9.52 -12.22 3.56
N LEU A 153 -9.81 -11.66 2.39
CA LEU A 153 -10.86 -10.66 2.23
C LEU A 153 -12.23 -11.34 2.17
N SER A 154 -13.21 -10.77 2.86
CA SER A 154 -14.59 -11.24 2.75
C SER A 154 -15.30 -10.54 1.57
N PRO A 155 -16.36 -11.14 1.01
CA PRO A 155 -17.21 -10.47 0.03
C PRO A 155 -17.87 -9.20 0.59
N GLU A 156 -18.01 -9.05 1.91
CA GLU A 156 -18.57 -7.84 2.53
C GLU A 156 -17.61 -6.65 2.40
N ASP A 157 -16.29 -6.88 2.48
CA ASP A 157 -15.27 -5.87 2.23
C ASP A 157 -15.40 -5.27 0.81
N LEU A 158 -15.94 -6.06 -0.13
CA LEU A 158 -16.25 -5.64 -1.50
C LEU A 158 -17.61 -4.96 -1.65
N GLN A 159 -18.62 -5.30 -0.84
CA GLN A 159 -19.94 -4.67 -0.93
C GLN A 159 -19.90 -3.19 -0.52
N ALA A 160 -19.03 -2.83 0.42
CA ALA A 160 -18.73 -1.43 0.75
C ALA A 160 -18.12 -0.64 -0.43
N ILE A 161 -17.78 -1.29 -1.55
CA ILE A 161 -17.23 -0.66 -2.77
C ILE A 161 -18.35 -0.17 -3.72
N ASN A 162 -19.55 -0.75 -3.66
CA ASN A 162 -20.61 -0.51 -4.66
C ASN A 162 -21.64 0.57 -4.29
N GLY A 163 -21.57 1.18 -3.10
CA GLY A 163 -22.42 2.30 -2.72
C GLY A 163 -22.92 2.16 -1.28
N PHE A 164 -22.76 3.23 -0.51
CA PHE A 164 -23.01 3.34 0.94
C PHE A 164 -22.07 2.52 1.83
N SER A 165 -21.18 3.21 2.55
CA SER A 165 -21.27 3.35 4.02
C SER A 165 -19.91 3.67 4.66
N VAL A 166 -19.99 4.61 5.62
CA VAL A 166 -19.34 4.69 6.94
C VAL A 166 -18.02 3.93 7.12
N HIS A 167 -16.98 4.70 7.46
CA HIS A 167 -15.72 4.22 7.99
C HIS A 167 -15.93 3.31 9.21
N THR A 168 -15.76 2.01 9.04
CA THR A 168 -15.34 1.12 10.12
C THR A 168 -13.86 0.80 9.91
N PRO A 169 -12.96 1.17 10.84
CA PRO A 169 -11.56 0.80 10.72
C PRO A 169 -11.45 -0.71 10.89
N SER A 170 -10.93 -1.38 9.85
CA SER A 170 -10.52 -2.78 9.91
C SER A 170 -9.51 -2.94 11.05
N LYS A 171 -9.88 -3.72 12.07
CA LYS A 171 -9.03 -4.04 13.22
C LYS A 171 -7.98 -5.07 12.82
N TYR A 172 -6.91 -4.63 12.17
CA TYR A 172 -5.71 -5.46 12.03
C TYR A 172 -4.87 -5.35 13.32
N LYS A 173 -4.77 -6.45 14.07
CA LYS A 173 -3.78 -6.64 15.14
C LYS A 173 -2.62 -7.46 14.57
N GLY A 174 -1.72 -6.81 13.82
CA GLY A 174 -0.44 -7.40 13.42
C GLY A 174 0.72 -6.77 14.17
N ILE A 175 1.69 -7.61 14.50
CA ILE A 175 2.88 -7.27 15.29
C ILE A 175 3.92 -6.65 14.34
N ALA A 176 3.71 -5.40 13.91
CA ALA A 176 4.74 -4.53 13.33
C ALA A 176 4.17 -3.11 13.21
N PRO A 177 4.76 -2.08 13.86
CA PRO A 177 4.29 -0.72 13.71
C PRO A 177 4.80 -0.17 12.36
N THR A 178 4.02 -0.36 11.29
CA THR A 178 4.05 0.62 10.20
C THR A 178 3.45 1.89 10.78
N GLN A 179 4.30 2.84 11.12
CA GLN A 179 3.90 4.15 11.65
C GLN A 179 3.21 4.94 10.53
N MET A 180 1.97 4.61 10.24
CA MET A 180 1.06 5.53 9.57
C MET A 180 0.83 6.67 10.54
N LEU A 181 1.23 7.88 10.14
CA LEU A 181 0.88 9.08 10.87
C LEU A 181 -0.66 9.19 10.85
N GLU A 182 -1.25 9.03 12.03
CA GLU A 182 -2.69 9.21 12.23
C GLU A 182 -3.06 10.64 11.81
N PRO A 183 -4.16 10.84 11.07
CA PRO A 183 -4.64 12.19 10.80
C PRO A 183 -4.84 12.93 12.12
N VAL A 184 -4.28 14.14 12.21
CA VAL A 184 -4.24 14.90 13.47
C VAL A 184 -5.67 15.06 13.99
N THR A 185 -5.95 14.41 15.11
CA THR A 185 -7.24 14.50 15.78
C THR A 185 -7.44 15.92 16.30
N LEU A 186 -8.68 16.41 16.34
CA LEU A 186 -8.99 17.75 16.88
C LEU A 186 -8.33 18.05 18.24
N PRO A 187 -8.25 17.09 19.20
CA PRO A 187 -7.50 17.27 20.44
C PRO A 187 -5.99 17.46 20.22
N GLY A 188 -5.40 16.79 19.22
CA GLY A 188 -4.00 16.95 18.85
C GLY A 188 -3.68 18.34 18.31
N VAL A 189 -4.59 18.90 17.49
CA VAL A 189 -4.47 20.30 17.02
C VAL A 189 -4.53 21.27 18.21
N ILE A 190 -5.49 21.10 19.11
CA ILE A 190 -5.65 21.96 20.30
C ILE A 190 -4.41 21.88 21.20
N SER A 191 -3.88 20.68 21.45
CA SER A 191 -2.67 20.47 22.24
C SER A 191 -1.45 21.14 21.61
N CYS A 192 -1.30 21.04 20.29
CA CYS A 192 -0.22 21.68 19.55
C CYS A 192 -0.28 23.22 19.67
N VAL A 193 -1.46 23.81 19.47
CA VAL A 193 -1.68 25.26 19.59
C VAL A 193 -1.40 25.74 21.01
N LEU A 194 -1.90 25.04 22.03
CA LEU A 194 -1.64 25.39 23.43
C LEU A 194 -0.15 25.30 23.79
N SER A 195 0.55 24.29 23.28
CA SER A 195 1.99 24.12 23.52
C SER A 195 2.80 25.28 22.92
N VAL A 196 2.47 25.71 21.69
CA VAL A 196 3.10 26.85 21.03
C VAL A 196 2.82 28.15 21.78
N LEU A 197 1.57 28.37 22.23
CA LEU A 197 1.20 29.55 23.03
C LEU A 197 1.94 29.60 24.38
N CYS A 198 1.97 28.48 25.11
CA CYS A 198 2.70 28.37 26.37
C CYS A 198 4.21 28.60 26.18
N GLY A 199 4.79 28.04 25.12
CA GLY A 199 6.19 28.28 24.74
C GLY A 199 6.47 29.77 24.49
N GLY A 200 5.61 30.44 23.72
CA GLY A 200 5.71 31.88 23.43
C GLY A 200 5.61 32.75 24.69
N LEU A 201 4.67 32.46 25.58
CA LEU A 201 4.51 33.19 26.85
C LEU A 201 5.71 33.01 27.78
N ASN A 202 6.26 31.80 27.86
CA ASN A 202 7.46 31.53 28.67
C ASN A 202 8.70 32.23 28.09
N LEU A 203 8.81 32.30 26.76
CA LEU A 203 9.89 33.03 26.09
C LEU A 203 9.78 34.54 26.36
N LEU A 204 8.59 35.12 26.29
CA LEU A 204 8.36 36.54 26.57
C LEU A 204 8.73 36.89 28.02
N ARG A 205 8.35 36.04 28.98
CA ARG A 205 8.75 36.17 30.39
C ARG A 205 10.27 36.06 30.56
N GLY A 206 10.91 35.13 29.86
CA GLY A 206 12.36 34.97 29.87
C GLY A 206 13.09 36.22 29.35
N VAL A 207 12.65 36.77 28.23
CA VAL A 207 13.22 38.00 27.66
C VAL A 207 13.05 39.19 28.61
N HIS A 208 11.87 39.35 29.20
CA HIS A 208 11.64 40.44 30.16
C HIS A 208 12.45 40.28 31.45
N ALA A 209 12.67 39.05 31.90
CA ALA A 209 13.56 38.76 33.03
C ALA A 209 15.03 39.10 32.72
N ILE A 210 15.49 38.81 31.49
CA ILE A 210 16.85 39.16 31.05
C ILE A 210 17.01 40.68 30.94
N GLU A 211 16.01 41.37 30.39
CA GLU A 211 16.00 42.83 30.26
C GLU A 211 16.03 43.53 31.63
N SER A 212 15.25 43.05 32.60
CA SER A 212 15.27 43.61 33.96
C SER A 212 16.61 43.38 34.68
N VAL A 213 17.26 42.24 34.49
CA VAL A 213 18.62 41.99 35.02
C VAL A 213 19.66 42.90 34.36
N LEU A 214 19.55 43.15 33.06
CA LEU A 214 20.43 44.08 32.33
C LEU A 214 20.26 45.53 32.81
N GLN A 215 19.03 45.96 33.08
CA GLN A 215 18.77 47.28 33.66
C GLN A 215 19.35 47.43 35.08
N VAL A 216 19.24 46.39 35.91
CA VAL A 216 19.87 46.38 37.25
C VAL A 216 21.40 46.41 37.17
N LYS A 217 22.00 45.71 36.20
CA LYS A 217 23.46 45.68 36.01
C LYS A 217 24.02 47.00 35.46
N ASN A 218 23.20 47.75 34.71
CA ASN A 218 23.54 49.07 34.17
C ASN A 218 23.17 50.23 35.11
N ALA A 219 22.62 49.95 36.30
CA ALA A 219 22.35 50.99 37.29
C ALA A 219 23.67 51.57 37.85
N PRO A 220 23.88 52.89 37.85
CA PRO A 220 25.09 53.49 38.38
C PRO A 220 25.22 53.20 39.88
N LYS A 221 26.36 52.61 40.29
CA LYS A 221 26.71 52.45 41.71
C LYS A 221 26.74 53.83 42.36
N GLN A 222 25.74 54.15 43.17
CA GLN A 222 25.85 55.30 44.06
C GLN A 222 26.92 54.99 45.12
N THR A 223 28.07 55.62 44.94
CA THR A 223 29.13 55.73 45.95
C THR A 223 28.57 56.50 47.13
N LYS A 224 28.16 55.80 48.20
CA LYS A 224 27.93 56.44 49.50
C LYS A 224 29.29 56.68 50.16
N LYS A 225 29.59 57.98 50.36
CA LYS A 225 30.62 58.49 51.27
C LYS A 225 30.34 58.04 52.70
#